data_AF-A0A3B0U8V8-F1
#
_entry.id   AF-A0A3B0U8V8-F1
#
_cell.length_a   1.000
_cell.length_b   1.000
_cell.length_c   1.000
_cell.angle_alpha   90.00
_cell.angle_beta   90.00
_cell.angle_gamma   90.00
#
_symmetry.space_group_name_H-M   'P 1'
#
loop_
_entity.id
_entity.type
_entity.pdbx_description
1 polymer ?
#
loop_
_entity_poly.entity_id
_entity_poly.type
_entity_poly.pdbx_seq_one_letter_code
_entity_poly.pdbx_strand_id
1 'polypeptide(L)'
;MFSKSKKNSGVDLEQYELLENAQKRIRQKKNLFAHFVVFLIGSVFFVLINKILNYGDDYDWSIWAIIFWAFIMIVHAFNVFVTQKFMGTRWERTQREKLVLKQKQRIAELQKDIETDFPLSQINKKKGL
;
A
#
# COMPACT_ATOMS: atom_id res chain seq x y z
N MET A 1 -32.26 4.81 -33.71
CA MET A 1 -31.44 3.59 -33.63
C MET A 1 -30.25 3.89 -32.71
N PHE A 2 -30.36 3.59 -31.41
CA PHE A 2 -29.31 3.92 -30.44
C PHE A 2 -28.28 2.78 -30.41
N SER A 3 -27.14 3.02 -31.04
CA SER A 3 -26.00 2.10 -31.00
C SER A 3 -25.43 2.09 -29.59
N LYS A 4 -25.63 0.98 -28.87
CA LYS A 4 -24.91 0.70 -27.62
C LYS A 4 -23.44 0.50 -27.96
N SER A 5 -22.60 1.47 -27.62
CA SER A 5 -21.15 1.25 -27.59
C SER A 5 -20.85 0.19 -26.53
N LYS A 6 -20.38 -0.98 -26.95
CA LYS A 6 -19.82 -2.02 -26.08
C LYS A 6 -18.62 -1.38 -25.34
N LYS A 7 -18.84 -0.90 -24.11
CA LYS A 7 -17.79 -0.26 -23.30
C LYS A 7 -16.82 -1.36 -22.85
N ASN A 8 -15.55 -1.20 -23.22
CA ASN A 8 -14.44 -2.04 -22.79
C ASN A 8 -14.29 -1.96 -21.26
N SER A 9 -14.98 -2.85 -20.54
CA SER A 9 -15.01 -2.87 -19.06
C SER A 9 -13.65 -3.13 -18.43
N GLY A 10 -12.72 -3.80 -19.14
CA GLY A 10 -11.36 -4.05 -18.65
C GLY A 10 -10.46 -2.82 -18.60
N VAL A 11 -10.56 -1.91 -19.57
CA VAL A 11 -9.77 -0.66 -19.61
C VAL A 11 -10.28 0.34 -18.58
N ASP A 12 -11.60 0.37 -18.35
CA ASP A 12 -12.27 1.24 -17.37
C ASP A 12 -11.88 0.88 -15.92
N LEU A 13 -11.72 -0.42 -15.60
CA LEU A 13 -11.33 -0.89 -14.27
C LEU A 13 -9.89 -0.50 -13.91
N GLU A 14 -8.94 -0.70 -14.83
CA GLU A 14 -7.54 -0.32 -14.58
C GLU A 14 -7.38 1.19 -14.40
N GLN A 15 -8.09 1.99 -15.21
CA GLN A 15 -8.08 3.45 -15.06
C GLN A 15 -8.69 3.88 -13.72
N TYR A 16 -9.78 3.23 -13.30
CA TYR A 16 -10.41 3.49 -12.00
C TYR A 16 -9.46 3.18 -10.83
N GLU A 17 -8.77 2.03 -10.86
CA GLU A 17 -7.79 1.66 -9.84
C GLU A 17 -6.60 2.64 -9.79
N LEU A 18 -6.11 3.10 -10.94
CA LEU A 18 -5.03 4.09 -11.00
C LEU A 18 -5.45 5.42 -10.36
N LEU A 19 -6.69 5.88 -10.64
CA LEU A 19 -7.25 7.09 -10.04
C LEU A 19 -7.44 6.95 -8.54
N GLU A 20 -8.02 5.84 -8.07
CA GLU A 20 -8.23 5.59 -6.64
C GLU A 20 -6.90 5.55 -5.87
N ASN A 21 -5.88 4.91 -6.44
CA ASN A 21 -4.54 4.89 -5.86
C ASN A 21 -3.91 6.28 -5.81
N ALA A 22 -4.04 7.09 -6.88
CA ALA A 22 -3.57 8.47 -6.88
C ALA A 22 -4.27 9.32 -5.81
N GLN A 23 -5.59 9.18 -5.67
CA GLN A 23 -6.36 9.87 -4.64
C GLN A 23 -5.95 9.45 -3.22
N LYS A 24 -5.74 8.16 -2.96
CA LYS A 24 -5.24 7.65 -1.67
C LYS A 24 -3.89 8.28 -1.31
N ARG A 25 -2.96 8.35 -2.28
CA ARG A 25 -1.64 9.00 -2.09
C ARG A 25 -1.78 10.47 -1.72
N ILE A 26 -2.67 11.20 -2.39
CA ILE A 26 -2.92 12.62 -2.10
C ILE A 26 -3.50 12.78 -0.69
N ARG A 27 -4.50 11.96 -0.31
CA ARG A 27 -5.11 12.01 1.01
C ARG A 27 -4.11 11.72 2.13
N GLN A 28 -3.21 10.74 1.95
CA GLN A 28 -2.16 10.43 2.91
C GLN A 28 -1.22 11.64 3.15
N LYS A 29 -0.79 12.32 2.09
CA LYS A 29 0.04 13.53 2.20
C LYS A 29 -0.69 14.67 2.91
N LYS A 30 -1.98 14.88 2.59
CA LYS A 30 -2.81 15.90 3.25
C LYS A 30 -2.98 15.60 4.74
N ASN A 31 -3.19 14.34 5.11
CA ASN A 31 -3.32 13.93 6.51
C ASN A 31 -2.02 14.15 7.29
N LEU A 32 -0.86 13.83 6.69
CA LEU A 32 0.43 14.11 7.31
C LEU A 32 0.62 15.61 7.59
N PHE A 33 0.26 16.46 6.61
CA PHE A 33 0.32 17.91 6.79
C PHE A 33 -0.64 18.39 7.87
N ALA A 34 -1.86 17.85 7.93
CA ALA A 34 -2.81 18.16 9.01
C ALA A 34 -2.26 17.79 10.40
N HIS A 35 -1.65 16.61 10.55
CA HIS A 35 -0.99 16.22 11.81
C HIS A 35 0.18 17.13 12.15
N PHE A 36 0.94 17.58 11.15
CA PHE A 36 2.04 18.54 11.36
C PHE A 36 1.53 19.91 11.84
N VAL A 37 0.42 20.41 11.29
CA VAL A 37 -0.21 21.65 11.77
C VAL A 37 -0.71 21.50 13.21
N VAL A 38 -1.36 20.38 13.54
CA VAL A 38 -1.81 20.09 14.91
C VAL A 38 -0.62 20.01 15.87
N PHE A 39 0.49 19.40 15.44
CA PHE A 39 1.73 19.35 16.22
C PHE A 39 2.27 20.76 16.51
N LEU A 40 2.36 21.64 15.51
CA LEU A 40 2.82 23.01 15.72
C LEU A 40 1.94 23.78 16.71
N ILE A 41 0.63 23.68 16.55
CA ILE A 41 -0.34 24.32 17.46
C ILE A 41 -0.16 23.74 18.89
N GLY A 42 -0.10 22.41 19.01
CA GLY A 42 0.11 21.72 20.28
C GLY A 42 1.42 22.12 20.98
N SER A 43 2.54 22.20 20.24
CA SER A 43 3.82 22.62 20.78
C SER A 43 3.76 24.05 21.33
N VAL A 44 3.09 24.97 20.64
CA VAL A 44 2.88 26.33 21.17
C VAL A 44 2.07 26.29 22.46
N PHE A 45 0.99 25.50 22.53
CA PHE A 45 0.20 25.33 23.76
C PHE A 45 1.03 24.77 24.92
N PHE A 46 1.90 23.78 24.70
CA PHE A 46 2.78 23.25 25.76
C PHE A 46 3.73 24.30 26.32
N VAL A 47 4.33 25.12 25.45
CA VAL A 47 5.22 26.21 25.89
C VAL A 47 4.44 27.27 26.66
N LEU A 48 3.24 27.63 26.20
CA LEU A 48 2.38 28.59 26.89
C LEU A 48 1.97 28.08 28.27
N ILE A 49 1.59 26.81 28.41
CA ILE A 49 1.24 26.21 29.70
C ILE A 49 2.43 26.24 30.65
N ASN A 50 3.63 25.86 30.19
CA ASN A 50 4.83 25.88 31.03
C ASN A 50 5.15 27.30 31.52
N LYS A 51 5.15 28.29 30.62
CA LYS A 51 5.57 29.67 30.92
C LYS A 51 4.52 30.55 31.59
N ILE A 52 3.24 30.33 31.33
CA ILE A 52 2.15 31.23 31.81
C ILE A 52 1.53 30.68 33.09
N LEU A 53 1.45 29.35 33.23
CA LEU A 53 0.86 28.72 34.41
C LEU A 53 1.91 28.35 35.47
N ASN A 54 3.21 28.59 35.21
CA ASN A 54 4.35 28.19 36.07
C ASN A 54 4.21 26.75 36.59
N TYR A 55 3.64 25.88 35.76
CA TYR A 55 3.34 24.52 36.14
C TYR A 55 4.61 23.69 35.97
N GLY A 56 5.25 23.33 37.09
CA GLY A 56 6.53 22.61 37.06
C GLY A 56 7.76 23.52 36.92
N ASP A 57 7.79 24.66 37.62
CA ASP A 57 8.91 25.63 37.60
C ASP A 57 10.31 25.03 37.86
N ASP A 58 10.39 23.92 38.62
CA ASP A 58 11.67 23.25 38.88
C ASP A 58 12.14 22.32 37.75
N TYR A 59 11.27 22.01 36.78
CA TYR A 59 11.57 21.05 35.71
C TYR A 59 10.80 21.33 34.41
N ASP A 60 11.53 21.58 33.32
CA ASP A 60 11.00 21.81 31.97
C ASP A 60 10.39 20.57 31.30
N TRP A 61 9.36 19.99 31.91
CA TRP A 61 8.63 18.82 31.39
C TRP A 61 8.03 19.08 30.00
N SER A 62 7.71 20.34 29.69
CA SER A 62 7.18 20.75 28.39
C SER A 62 8.15 20.47 27.24
N ILE A 63 9.47 20.60 27.48
CA ILE A 63 10.51 20.30 26.50
C ILE A 63 10.52 18.81 26.20
N TRP A 64 10.46 17.96 27.23
CA TRP A 64 10.41 16.51 27.07
C TRP A 64 9.12 16.05 26.37
N ALA A 65 7.98 16.67 26.68
CA ALA A 65 6.73 16.42 25.98
C ALA A 65 6.83 16.77 24.49
N ILE A 66 7.42 17.93 24.16
CA ILE A 66 7.63 18.36 22.76
C ILE A 66 8.59 17.42 22.04
N ILE A 67 9.69 16.98 22.67
CA ILE A 67 10.65 16.03 22.09
C ILE A 67 9.96 14.69 21.80
N PHE A 68 9.22 14.15 22.75
CA PHE A 68 8.50 12.89 22.57
C PHE A 68 7.45 12.99 21.45
N TRP A 69 6.70 14.10 21.42
CA TRP A 69 5.71 14.33 20.37
C TRP A 69 6.37 14.54 19.00
N ALA A 70 7.51 15.24 18.95
CA ALA A 70 8.29 15.42 17.72
C ALA A 70 8.80 14.07 17.20
N PHE A 71 9.22 13.16 18.08
CA PHE A 71 9.63 11.81 17.69
C PHE A 71 8.49 11.05 17.01
N ILE A 72 7.27 11.07 17.57
CA ILE A 72 6.09 10.44 16.96
C ILE A 72 5.81 11.06 15.58
N MET A 73 5.93 12.38 15.44
CA MET A 73 5.74 13.07 14.17
C MET A 73 6.78 12.65 13.11
N ILE A 74 8.05 12.48 13.49
CA ILE A 74 9.10 12.00 12.60
C ILE A 74 8.80 10.58 12.12
N VAL A 75 8.41 9.68 13.03
CA VAL A 75 8.03 8.30 12.67
C VAL A 75 6.84 8.28 11.71
N HIS A 76 5.81 9.10 11.98
CA HIS A 76 4.65 9.21 11.11
C HIS A 76 5.02 9.74 9.72
N ALA A 77 5.86 10.77 9.65
CA ALA A 77 6.38 11.30 8.39
C ALA A 77 7.18 10.26 7.61
N PHE A 78 8.08 9.53 8.27
CA PHE A 78 8.88 8.48 7.63
C PHE A 78 8.00 7.35 7.09
N ASN A 79 6.96 6.94 7.83
CA ASN A 79 6.02 5.92 7.36
C ASN A 79 5.28 6.37 6.08
N VAL A 80 4.80 7.62 6.04
CA VAL A 80 4.07 8.17 4.88
C VAL A 80 4.99 8.42 3.68
N PHE A 81 6.23 8.88 3.88
CA PHE A 81 7.14 9.21 2.78
C PHE A 81 8.01 8.03 2.30
N VAL A 82 8.47 7.17 3.21
CA VAL A 82 9.40 6.07 2.92
C VAL A 82 8.66 4.74 2.83
N THR A 83 8.03 4.28 3.92
CA THR A 83 7.38 2.96 3.94
C THR A 83 6.30 2.83 2.89
N GLN A 84 5.42 3.83 2.76
CA GLN A 84 4.38 3.82 1.73
C GLN A 84 4.95 3.96 0.32
N LYS A 85 6.07 4.66 0.11
CA LYS A 85 6.69 4.82 -1.22
C LYS A 85 7.43 3.56 -1.65
N PHE A 86 8.14 2.90 -0.73
CA PHE A 86 8.96 1.73 -0.99
C PHE A 86 8.16 0.42 -0.94
N MET A 87 7.27 0.27 0.04
CA MET A 87 6.50 -0.95 0.32
C MET A 87 4.98 -0.77 0.10
N GLY A 88 4.59 0.24 -0.69
CA GLY A 88 3.20 0.45 -1.04
C GLY A 88 2.69 -0.53 -2.11
N THR A 89 1.44 -0.32 -2.54
CA THR A 89 0.68 -1.14 -3.51
C THR A 89 1.46 -1.55 -4.77
N ARG A 90 2.40 -0.71 -5.22
CA ARG A 90 3.23 -0.99 -6.40
C ARG A 90 4.22 -2.13 -6.16
N TRP A 91 4.87 -2.14 -4.99
CA TRP A 91 5.78 -3.22 -4.60
C TRP A 91 5.02 -4.53 -4.41
N GLU A 92 3.87 -4.49 -3.75
CA GLU A 92 3.00 -5.66 -3.56
C GLU A 92 2.55 -6.25 -4.90
N ARG A 93 2.14 -5.40 -5.85
CA ARG A 93 1.76 -5.82 -7.20
C ARG A 93 2.92 -6.52 -7.92
N THR A 94 4.12 -5.96 -7.86
CA THR A 94 5.31 -6.60 -8.45
C THR A 94 5.63 -7.95 -7.80
N GLN A 95 5.51 -8.08 -6.48
CA GLN A 95 5.71 -9.37 -5.80
C GLN A 95 4.64 -10.39 -6.22
N ARG A 96 3.37 -9.97 -6.30
CA ARG A 96 2.26 -10.83 -6.72
C ARG A 96 2.43 -11.31 -8.15
N GLU A 97 2.77 -10.42 -9.09
CA GLU A 97 3.02 -10.77 -10.48
C GLU A 97 4.17 -11.80 -10.60
N LYS A 98 5.23 -11.63 -9.83
CA LYS A 98 6.35 -12.59 -9.77
C LYS A 98 5.91 -13.97 -9.28
N LEU A 99 5.04 -14.04 -8.27
CA LEU A 99 4.52 -15.30 -7.75
C LEU A 99 3.57 -15.99 -8.74
N VAL A 100 2.67 -15.23 -9.37
CA VAL A 100 1.75 -15.76 -10.40
C VAL A 100 2.53 -16.31 -11.59
N LEU A 101 3.59 -15.62 -12.01
CA LEU A 101 4.42 -16.08 -13.13
C LEU A 101 5.11 -17.42 -12.82
N LYS A 102 5.62 -17.59 -11.59
CA LYS A 102 6.15 -18.90 -11.13
C LYS A 102 5.09 -20.00 -11.12
N GLN A 103 3.88 -19.70 -10.65
CA GLN A 103 2.79 -20.68 -10.65
C GLN A 103 2.41 -21.11 -12.06
N LYS A 104 2.33 -20.16 -13.01
CA LYS A 104 2.07 -20.46 -14.42
C LYS A 104 3.16 -21.34 -15.04
N GLN A 105 4.43 -21.07 -14.75
CA GLN A 105 5.54 -21.92 -15.19
C GLN A 105 5.40 -23.35 -14.65
N ARG A 106 5.08 -23.50 -13.36
CA ARG A 106 4.90 -24.83 -12.75
C ARG A 106 3.72 -25.59 -13.35
N ILE A 107 2.62 -24.91 -13.66
CA ILE A 107 1.47 -25.54 -14.35
C ILE A 107 1.86 -26.01 -15.75
N ALA A 108 2.63 -25.21 -16.49
CA ALA A 108 3.09 -25.57 -17.83
C ALA A 108 4.06 -26.79 -17.81
N GLU A 109 4.95 -26.86 -16.81
CA GLU A 109 5.80 -28.04 -16.58
C GLU A 109 4.95 -29.29 -16.31
N LEU A 110 4.00 -29.20 -15.37
CA LEU A 110 3.11 -30.33 -15.04
C LEU A 110 2.28 -30.79 -16.24
N GLN A 111 1.80 -29.86 -17.07
CA GLN A 111 1.09 -30.20 -18.31
C GLN A 111 1.98 -30.99 -19.28
N LYS A 112 3.24 -30.55 -19.44
CA LYS A 112 4.22 -31.22 -20.29
C LYS A 112 4.57 -32.62 -19.77
N ASP A 113 4.73 -32.77 -18.46
CA ASP A 113 4.99 -34.08 -17.83
C ASP A 113 3.80 -35.03 -18.05
N ILE A 114 2.56 -34.55 -17.88
CA ILE A 114 1.35 -35.35 -18.14
C ILE A 114 1.26 -35.79 -19.61
N GLU A 115 1.57 -34.91 -20.56
CA GLU A 115 1.60 -35.26 -22.00
C GLU A 115 2.68 -36.29 -22.33
N THR A 116 3.81 -36.26 -21.61
CA THR A 116 4.92 -37.19 -21.78
C THR A 116 4.61 -38.57 -21.17
N ASP A 117 4.03 -38.62 -19.98
CA ASP A 117 3.69 -39.85 -19.26
C ASP A 117 2.41 -40.51 -19.79
N PHE A 118 1.45 -39.72 -20.29
CA PHE A 118 0.19 -40.19 -20.87
C PHE A 118 -0.02 -39.61 -22.28
N PRO A 119 0.78 -40.03 -23.28
CA PRO A 119 0.56 -39.59 -24.64
C PRO A 119 -0.83 -40.06 -25.07
N LEU A 120 -1.60 -39.19 -25.74
CA LEU A 120 -2.99 -39.44 -26.18
C LEU A 120 -3.17 -40.76 -26.97
N SER A 121 -2.07 -41.32 -27.49
CA SER A 121 -2.01 -42.65 -28.11
C SER A 121 -2.30 -43.81 -27.14
N GLN A 122 -1.93 -43.72 -25.86
CA GLN A 122 -2.21 -44.78 -24.86
C GLN A 122 -3.65 -44.75 -24.34
N ILE A 123 -4.28 -43.57 -24.29
CA ILE A 123 -5.68 -43.42 -23.87
C ILE A 123 -6.63 -44.07 -24.89
N ASN A 124 -6.36 -43.92 -26.19
CA ASN A 124 -7.17 -44.54 -27.23
C ASN A 124 -7.02 -46.08 -27.27
N LYS A 125 -5.85 -46.62 -26.90
CA LYS A 125 -5.61 -48.07 -26.87
C LYS A 125 -6.38 -48.81 -25.77
N LYS A 126 -6.71 -48.12 -24.67
CA LYS A 126 -7.40 -48.72 -23.51
C LYS A 126 -8.92 -48.67 -23.57
N LYS A 127 -9.50 -47.83 -24.46
CA LYS A 127 -10.95 -47.66 -24.64
C LYS A 127 -11.55 -48.59 -25.70
N GLY A 128 -10.71 -49.29 -26.48
CA GLY A 128 -11.13 -50.20 -27.55
C GLY A 128 -10.96 -51.70 -27.23
N LEU A 129 -10.67 -52.03 -25.96
CA LEU A 129 -10.70 -53.39 -25.38
C LEU A 129 -11.86 -53.47 -24.40
#